data_AF-A0A833Z8S0-F1
#
_entry.id   AF-A0A833Z8S0-F1
#
_cell.length_a   1.000
_cell.length_b   1.000
_cell.length_c   1.000
_cell.angle_alpha   90.00
_cell.angle_beta   90.00
_cell.angle_gamma   90.00
#
_symmetry.space_group_name_H-M   'P 1'
#
loop_
_entity.id
_entity.type
_entity.pdbx_description
1 polymer ?
#
loop_
_entity_poly.entity_id
_entity_poly.type
_entity_poly.pdbx_seq_one_letter_code
_entity_poly.pdbx_strand_id
1 'polypeptide(L)'
;MNSRLLLSGPEGPGSNCGGQEAFQCVVTESQPDLSGKKMAKALCQLNVPVTVVLDAAVGCITERVDLVIVGAERAVENRGIINKIRTNQMAVYTKAQNKPFYVVAESFKFVQLFPLNQEDILDKFKFKAATLPFV
;
A
#
# COMPACT_ATOMS: atom_id res chain seq x y z
N MET A 1 9.06 -6.18 -2.33
CA MET A 1 8.86 -4.75 -2.04
C MET A 1 7.36 -4.50 -2.11
N ASN A 2 6.68 -4.46 -0.95
CA ASN A 2 5.21 -4.34 -0.89
C ASN A 2 4.89 -2.91 -0.44
N SER A 3 5.27 -1.96 -1.30
CA SER A 3 5.19 -0.52 -1.05
C SER A 3 3.75 -0.03 -1.15
N ARG A 4 3.30 0.72 -0.14
CA ARG A 4 2.07 1.52 -0.15
C ARG A 4 2.47 2.95 0.14
N LEU A 5 2.15 3.83 -0.80
CA LEU A 5 2.40 5.25 -0.70
C LEU A 5 1.11 5.99 -0.92
N LEU A 6 0.78 6.83 0.03
CA LEU A 6 -0.26 7.85 -0.11
C LEU A 6 0.49 9.16 -0.34
N LEU A 7 0.21 9.86 -1.43
CA LEU A 7 0.82 11.16 -1.69
C LEU A 7 -0.14 12.26 -1.31
N SER A 8 0.33 13.16 -0.46
CA SER A 8 -0.38 14.37 -0.03
C SER A 8 0.41 15.59 -0.51
N GLY A 9 -0.32 16.65 -0.84
CA GLY A 9 0.22 17.99 -1.04
C GLY A 9 0.94 18.51 0.21
N PRO A 10 1.59 19.68 0.11
CA PRO A 10 2.56 20.19 1.10
C PRO A 10 1.97 20.49 2.50
N GLU A 11 0.65 20.42 2.70
CA GLU A 11 -0.01 20.82 3.96
C GLU A 11 -0.39 19.65 4.90
N GLY A 12 0.33 18.53 4.87
CA GLY A 12 0.06 17.41 5.78
C GLY A 12 0.72 17.55 7.16
N PRO A 13 0.28 16.76 8.16
CA PRO A 13 0.72 16.91 9.55
C PRO A 13 2.20 16.55 9.70
N GLY A 14 2.99 17.53 10.16
CA GLY A 14 4.32 17.46 10.77
C GLY A 14 5.22 16.32 10.30
N SER A 15 6.07 16.59 9.31
CA SER A 15 7.13 15.67 8.90
C SER A 15 8.34 15.77 9.84
N ASN A 16 8.92 14.62 10.22
CA ASN A 16 10.13 14.56 11.06
C ASN A 16 11.43 14.53 10.23
N CYS A 17 11.34 14.63 8.90
CA CYS A 17 12.48 14.55 7.97
C CYS A 17 12.58 15.87 7.20
N GLY A 18 13.65 16.62 7.43
CA GLY A 18 13.88 17.98 6.91
C GLY A 18 14.25 18.02 5.43
N GLY A 19 13.30 17.71 4.55
CA GLY A 19 13.45 17.72 3.09
C GLY A 19 12.75 18.88 2.39
N GLN A 20 13.22 19.27 1.20
CA GLN A 20 12.65 20.36 0.38
C GLN A 20 11.23 20.01 -0.14
N GLU A 21 10.31 20.96 0.04
CA GLU A 21 8.85 20.78 -0.07
C GLU A 21 8.35 20.81 -1.52
N ALA A 22 8.15 19.63 -2.12
CA ALA A 22 7.35 19.48 -3.33
C ALA A 22 6.16 18.52 -3.13
N PHE A 23 6.31 17.48 -2.30
CA PHE A 23 5.25 16.52 -1.99
C PHE A 23 5.54 15.80 -0.67
N GLN A 24 4.51 15.36 0.04
CA GLN A 24 4.61 14.55 1.26
C GLN A 24 4.12 13.13 1.03
N CYS A 25 4.84 12.16 1.61
CA CYS A 25 4.47 10.75 1.57
C CYS A 25 3.83 10.33 2.90
N VAL A 26 2.70 9.64 2.84
CA VAL A 26 2.13 8.92 3.97
C VAL A 26 2.25 7.42 3.70
N VAL A 27 2.79 6.69 4.68
CA VAL A 27 3.06 5.24 4.56
C VAL A 27 2.38 4.51 5.70
N THR A 28 1.66 3.43 5.38
CA THR A 28 1.06 2.55 6.39
C THR A 28 2.12 1.65 7.01
N GLU A 29 2.11 1.40 8.32
CA GLU A 29 3.11 0.56 9.01
C GLU A 29 3.26 -0.86 8.42
N SER A 30 2.20 -1.40 7.81
CA SER A 30 2.14 -2.68 7.10
C SER A 30 2.45 -3.88 8.00
N GLN A 31 1.57 -4.11 8.98
CA GLN A 31 1.57 -5.36 9.77
C GLN A 31 1.34 -6.57 8.85
N PRO A 32 1.94 -7.74 9.12
CA PRO A 32 2.71 -8.13 10.32
C PRO A 32 4.23 -7.83 10.27
N ASP A 33 4.83 -7.67 9.09
CA ASP A 33 6.30 -7.59 8.95
C ASP A 33 6.90 -6.19 9.15
N LEU A 34 6.07 -5.19 9.49
CA LEU A 34 6.45 -3.78 9.62
C LEU A 34 7.20 -3.22 8.39
N SER A 35 6.88 -3.74 7.20
CA SER A 35 7.57 -3.36 5.96
C SER A 35 7.40 -1.88 5.60
N GLY A 36 6.31 -1.25 6.06
CA GLY A 36 6.06 0.17 5.87
C GLY A 36 7.07 1.05 6.62
N LYS A 37 7.45 0.67 7.84
CA LYS A 37 8.48 1.40 8.60
C LYS A 37 9.85 1.36 7.91
N LYS A 38 10.20 0.23 7.30
CA LYS A 38 11.43 0.11 6.49
C LYS A 38 11.40 1.03 5.27
N MET A 39 10.25 1.12 4.61
CA MET A 39 10.06 2.03 3.46
C MET A 39 10.14 3.50 3.89
N ALA A 40 9.51 3.87 5.00
CA ALA A 40 9.60 5.22 5.55
C ALA A 40 11.05 5.60 5.88
N LYS A 41 11.83 4.68 6.45
CA LYS A 41 13.26 4.90 6.69
C LYS A 41 14.04 5.15 5.40
N ALA A 42 13.76 4.39 4.34
CA ALA A 42 14.40 4.58 3.04
C ALA A 42 14.02 5.93 2.40
N LEU A 43 12.77 6.36 2.53
CA LEU A 43 12.33 7.67 2.04
C LEU A 43 12.93 8.83 2.84
N CYS A 44 13.06 8.67 4.16
CA CYS A 44 13.69 9.68 4.99
C CYS A 44 15.19 9.82 4.66
N GLN A 45 15.88 8.74 4.29
CA GLN A 45 17.27 8.80 3.78
C GLN A 45 17.39 9.56 2.46
N LEU A 46 16.31 9.63 1.67
CA LEU A 46 16.25 10.39 0.43
C LEU A 46 15.76 11.84 0.65
N ASN A 47 15.67 12.29 1.91
CA ASN A 47 15.13 13.60 2.29
C ASN A 47 13.70 13.84 1.77
N VAL A 48 12.88 12.79 1.70
CA VAL A 48 11.45 12.93 1.38
C VAL A 48 10.66 13.00 2.70
N PRO A 49 9.82 14.03 2.91
CA PRO A 49 9.00 14.11 4.12
C PRO A 49 8.01 12.95 4.14
N VAL A 50 8.11 12.11 5.17
CA VAL A 50 7.31 10.89 5.30
C VAL A 50 6.65 10.79 6.67
N THR A 51 5.37 10.46 6.68
CA THR A 51 4.59 10.21 7.90
C THR A 51 4.12 8.76 7.91
N VAL A 52 4.39 8.06 9.03
CA VAL A 52 3.94 6.68 9.20
C VAL A 52 2.59 6.67 9.91
N VAL A 53 1.62 5.97 9.35
CA VAL A 53 0.27 5.82 9.91
C VAL A 53 -0.04 4.36 10.22
N LEU A 54 -0.94 4.13 11.17
CA LEU A 54 -1.51 2.83 11.44
C LEU A 54 -2.32 2.35 10.23
N ASP A 55 -2.30 1.05 9.95
CA ASP A 55 -3.05 0.50 8.83
C ASP A 55 -4.58 0.68 8.99
N ALA A 56 -5.07 0.79 10.23
CA ALA A 56 -6.47 1.06 10.53
C ALA A 56 -6.87 2.54 10.30
N ALA A 57 -5.91 3.45 10.34
CA ALA A 57 -6.14 4.89 10.16
C ALA A 57 -6.23 5.29 8.68
N VAL A 58 -6.13 4.33 7.75
CA VAL A 58 -6.17 4.59 6.29
C VAL A 58 -7.45 5.33 5.89
N GLY A 59 -8.60 4.91 6.40
CA GLY A 59 -9.87 5.58 6.08
C GLY A 59 -9.88 7.06 6.45
N CYS A 60 -9.35 7.42 7.61
CA CYS A 60 -9.29 8.80 8.09
C CYS A 60 -8.29 9.66 7.30
N ILE A 61 -7.16 9.08 6.88
CA ILE A 61 -6.13 9.84 6.16
C ILE A 61 -6.43 9.96 4.67
N THR A 62 -7.18 9.02 4.08
CA THR A 62 -7.53 9.06 2.65
C THR A 62 -8.18 10.38 2.28
N GLU A 63 -8.96 11.03 3.15
CA GLU A 63 -9.56 12.35 2.91
C GLU A 63 -8.55 13.48 2.69
N ARG A 64 -7.34 13.37 3.25
CA ARG A 64 -6.29 14.41 3.15
C ARG A 64 -5.27 14.17 2.04
N VAL A 65 -5.26 12.97 1.48
CA VAL A 65 -4.29 12.51 0.47
C VAL A 65 -4.80 12.86 -0.93
N ASP A 66 -3.96 13.27 -1.87
CA ASP A 66 -4.43 13.59 -3.23
C ASP A 66 -4.57 12.35 -4.10
N LEU A 67 -3.61 11.42 -3.97
CA LEU A 67 -3.58 10.19 -4.75
C LEU A 67 -2.93 9.04 -3.99
N VAL A 68 -3.27 7.82 -4.40
CA VAL A 68 -2.75 6.59 -3.80
C VAL A 68 -1.92 5.84 -4.82
N ILE A 69 -0.70 5.45 -4.44
CA ILE A 69 0.19 4.60 -5.23
C ILE A 69 0.46 3.31 -4.47
N VAL A 70 0.27 2.18 -5.13
CA VAL A 70 0.61 0.87 -4.58
C VAL A 70 1.51 0.09 -5.52
N GLY A 71 2.39 -0.71 -4.94
CA GLY A 71 3.00 -1.81 -5.67
C GLY A 71 2.01 -2.94 -5.94
N ALA A 72 2.36 -3.84 -6.85
CA ALA A 72 1.72 -5.15 -6.95
C ALA A 72 2.76 -6.26 -6.82
N GLU A 73 2.33 -7.38 -6.22
CA GLU A 73 3.06 -8.63 -6.25
C GLU A 73 2.77 -9.37 -7.55
N ARG A 74 1.50 -9.37 -7.98
CA ARG A 74 1.05 -9.92 -9.27
C ARG A 74 -0.06 -9.06 -9.89
N ALA A 75 -0.08 -8.99 -11.21
CA ALA A 75 -1.19 -8.42 -11.98
C ALA A 75 -1.94 -9.56 -12.67
N VAL A 76 -3.27 -9.58 -12.53
CA VAL A 76 -4.14 -10.63 -13.07
C VAL A 76 -4.83 -10.17 -14.35
N GLU A 77 -5.32 -11.12 -15.16
CA GLU A 77 -5.83 -10.83 -16.51
C GLU A 77 -7.09 -9.94 -16.51
N ASN A 78 -7.89 -10.00 -15.44
CA ASN A 78 -9.04 -9.13 -15.24
C ASN A 78 -8.66 -7.68 -14.86
N ARG A 79 -7.38 -7.30 -14.98
CA ARG A 79 -6.80 -6.01 -14.59
C ARG A 79 -6.83 -5.73 -13.09
N GLY A 80 -7.16 -6.74 -12.29
CA GLY A 80 -6.96 -6.72 -10.84
C GLY A 80 -5.48 -6.90 -10.47
N ILE A 81 -5.21 -6.74 -9.18
CA ILE A 81 -3.87 -6.91 -8.63
C ILE A 81 -3.91 -7.74 -7.35
N ILE A 82 -2.85 -8.52 -7.15
CA ILE A 82 -2.58 -9.22 -5.90
C ILE A 82 -1.44 -8.47 -5.22
N ASN A 83 -1.68 -8.04 -3.99
CA ASN A 83 -0.72 -7.34 -3.15
C ASN A 83 -0.94 -7.74 -1.69
N LYS A 84 -0.06 -7.27 -0.79
CA LYS A 84 -0.10 -7.55 0.65
C LYS A 84 -1.48 -7.24 1.27
N ILE A 85 -1.76 -7.88 2.41
CA ILE A 85 -3.00 -7.72 3.18
C ILE A 85 -3.34 -6.25 3.51
N ARG A 86 -4.62 -5.87 3.44
CA ARG A 86 -5.17 -4.50 3.60
C ARG A 86 -5.05 -3.58 2.38
N THR A 87 -4.48 -4.01 1.25
CA THR A 87 -4.52 -3.21 0.00
C THR A 87 -5.96 -3.07 -0.53
N ASN A 88 -6.77 -4.12 -0.41
CA ASN A 88 -8.18 -4.07 -0.83
C ASN A 88 -8.97 -2.99 -0.06
N GLN A 89 -8.85 -2.96 1.27
CA GLN A 89 -9.48 -1.93 2.11
C GLN A 89 -9.08 -0.51 1.68
N MET A 90 -7.79 -0.29 1.41
CA MET A 90 -7.30 0.99 0.92
C MET A 90 -7.92 1.36 -0.45
N ALA A 91 -8.01 0.42 -1.38
CA ALA A 91 -8.64 0.66 -2.68
C ALA A 91 -10.13 1.03 -2.55
N VAL A 92 -10.86 0.36 -1.63
CA VAL A 92 -12.27 0.67 -1.33
C VAL A 92 -12.40 2.09 -0.77
N TYR A 93 -11.58 2.47 0.21
CA TYR A 93 -11.61 3.84 0.77
C TYR A 93 -11.27 4.90 -0.27
N THR A 94 -10.22 4.68 -1.06
CA THR A 94 -9.80 5.58 -2.15
C THR A 94 -10.92 5.75 -3.18
N LYS A 95 -11.58 4.64 -3.56
CA LYS A 95 -12.69 4.66 -4.51
C LYS A 95 -13.92 5.40 -3.95
N ALA A 96 -14.25 5.18 -2.67
CA ALA A 96 -15.36 5.85 -2.00
C ALA A 96 -15.16 7.37 -1.93
N GLN A 97 -13.91 7.83 -1.77
CA GLN A 97 -13.53 9.24 -1.73
C GLN A 97 -13.24 9.83 -3.13
N ASN A 98 -13.50 9.09 -4.21
CA ASN A 98 -13.23 9.48 -5.61
C ASN A 98 -11.80 9.92 -5.89
N LYS A 99 -10.83 9.33 -5.19
CA LYS A 99 -9.42 9.65 -5.35
C LYS A 99 -8.76 8.70 -6.36
N PRO A 100 -7.77 9.18 -7.13
CA PRO A 100 -7.05 8.33 -8.07
C PRO A 100 -6.21 7.27 -7.35
N PHE A 101 -6.33 6.01 -7.82
CA PHE A 101 -5.60 4.85 -7.32
C PHE A 101 -4.71 4.30 -8.42
N TYR A 102 -3.39 4.42 -8.24
CA TYR A 102 -2.39 3.96 -9.20
C TYR A 102 -1.67 2.71 -8.71
N VAL A 103 -1.45 1.79 -9.63
CA VAL A 103 -0.64 0.59 -9.40
C VAL A 103 0.63 0.69 -10.22
N VAL A 104 1.77 0.48 -9.55
CA VAL A 104 3.08 0.36 -10.21
C VAL A 104 3.56 -1.08 -10.07
N ALA A 105 3.77 -1.74 -11.21
CA ALA A 105 4.21 -3.13 -11.28
C ALA A 105 5.11 -3.35 -12.50
N GLU A 106 6.01 -4.32 -12.38
CA GLU A 106 6.88 -4.74 -13.48
C GLU A 106 6.15 -5.73 -14.41
N SER A 107 6.52 -5.76 -15.68
CA SER A 107 5.86 -6.57 -16.72
C SER A 107 5.95 -8.09 -16.50
N PHE A 108 6.93 -8.59 -15.75
CA PHE A 108 7.05 -10.03 -15.45
C PHE A 108 6.09 -10.50 -14.34
N LYS A 109 5.39 -9.58 -13.65
CA LYS A 109 4.44 -9.92 -12.57
C LYS A 109 3.04 -10.25 -13.09
N PHE A 110 2.82 -10.17 -14.40
CA PHE A 110 1.58 -10.57 -15.03
C PHE A 110 1.41 -12.08 -14.96
N VAL A 111 0.26 -12.54 -14.48
CA VAL A 111 -0.06 -13.96 -14.33
C VAL A 111 -1.38 -14.30 -14.99
N GLN A 112 -1.42 -15.48 -15.62
CA GLN A 112 -2.64 -16.06 -16.18
C GLN A 112 -3.50 -16.65 -15.05
N LEU A 113 -4.21 -15.76 -14.35
CA LEU A 113 -5.15 -16.08 -13.29
C LEU A 113 -6.32 -15.10 -13.36
N PHE A 114 -7.53 -15.59 -13.12
CA PHE A 114 -8.76 -14.81 -13.21
C PHE A 114 -9.60 -14.93 -11.93
N PRO A 115 -9.15 -14.35 -10.80
CA PRO A 115 -9.91 -14.41 -9.55
C PRO A 115 -11.09 -13.42 -9.59
N LEU A 116 -12.29 -13.87 -9.25
CA LEU A 116 -13.47 -13.01 -9.14
C LEU A 116 -13.66 -12.48 -7.72
N ASN A 117 -13.25 -13.28 -6.73
CA ASN A 117 -13.33 -12.95 -5.32
C ASN A 117 -12.00 -13.29 -4.60
N GLN A 118 -11.93 -12.98 -3.29
CA GLN A 118 -10.74 -13.26 -2.49
C GLN A 118 -10.51 -14.77 -2.28
N GLU A 119 -11.55 -15.60 -2.41
CA GLU A 119 -11.49 -17.05 -2.23
C GLU A 119 -10.81 -17.74 -3.42
N ASP A 120 -11.03 -17.24 -4.64
CA ASP A 120 -10.47 -17.76 -5.89
C ASP A 120 -8.93 -17.63 -5.98
N ILE A 121 -8.33 -16.82 -5.10
CA ILE A 121 -6.87 -16.70 -5.03
C ILE A 121 -6.28 -18.02 -4.53
N LEU A 122 -5.29 -18.56 -5.25
CA LEU A 122 -4.63 -19.81 -4.84
C LEU A 122 -4.04 -19.69 -3.43
N ASP A 123 -4.26 -20.69 -2.58
CA ASP A 123 -3.80 -20.67 -1.18
C ASP A 123 -2.28 -20.54 -1.04
N LYS A 124 -1.55 -21.02 -2.05
CA LYS A 124 -0.10 -20.84 -2.19
C LYS A 124 0.33 -19.36 -2.17
N PHE A 125 -0.55 -18.45 -2.56
CA PHE A 125 -0.32 -17.00 -2.54
C PHE A 125 -0.89 -16.32 -1.29
N LYS A 126 -1.93 -16.88 -0.66
CA LYS A 126 -2.58 -16.30 0.53
C LYS A 126 -1.75 -16.50 1.79
N PHE A 127 -1.27 -17.72 2.01
CA PHE A 127 -0.65 -18.11 3.28
C PHE A 127 0.82 -18.39 3.08
N LYS A 128 1.67 -17.53 3.64
CA LYS A 128 3.09 -17.79 3.75
C LYS A 128 3.35 -18.58 5.03
N ALA A 129 3.04 -19.88 5.02
CA ALA A 129 3.43 -20.93 5.99
C ALA A 129 3.57 -20.50 7.47
N ALA A 130 2.64 -19.70 7.99
CA ALA A 130 2.48 -19.42 9.41
C ALA A 130 1.07 -19.84 9.82
N THR A 131 0.69 -21.06 9.46
CA THR A 131 -0.47 -21.70 10.07
C THR A 131 -0.06 -21.98 11.52
N LEU A 132 -0.53 -21.16 12.45
CA LEU A 132 -0.45 -21.50 13.86
C LEU A 132 -1.19 -22.84 14.02
N PRO A 133 -0.57 -23.89 14.57
CA PRO A 133 -1.29 -25.12 14.83
C PRO A 133 -2.48 -24.77 15.73
N PHE A 134 -3.66 -25.29 15.38
CA PHE A 134 -4.81 -25.26 16.29
C PHE A 134 -4.38 -25.94 17.58
N VAL A 135 -4.24 -25.15 18.65
CA VAL A 135 -4.21 -25.65 20.03
C VAL A 135 -5.65 -25.85 20.47
#